data_AF-A0A6C1BR70-F1
#
_entry.id   AF-A0A6C1BR70-F1
#
_cell.length_a   1.000
_cell.length_b   1.000
_cell.length_c   1.000
_cell.angle_alpha   90.00
_cell.angle_beta   90.00
_cell.angle_gamma   90.00
#
_symmetry.space_group_name_H-M   'P 1'
#
loop_
_entity.id
_entity.type
_entity.pdbx_description
1 polymer ?
#
loop_
_entity_poly.entity_id
_entity_poly.type
_entity_poly.pdbx_seq_one_letter_code
_entity_poly.pdbx_strand_id
1 'polypeptide(L)'
;MQMIKRLLRYYHVELVLAIVMMLVALAYTFEPSQLVSAIARKTALASAGLVFYYVSRYLKVGVIDWDEEWRKKYAIAILFYTAIVFAFG
;
A
#
# COMPACT_ATOMS: atom_id res chain seq x y z
N MET A 1 4.45 16.05 -6.82
CA MET A 1 5.90 16.19 -7.08
C MET A 1 6.71 16.68 -5.86
N GLN A 2 6.22 17.61 -5.03
CA GLN A 2 6.95 18.09 -3.83
C GLN A 2 7.22 16.99 -2.79
N MET A 3 6.29 16.06 -2.59
CA MET A 3 6.43 14.99 -1.59
C MET A 3 7.55 14.00 -1.93
N ILE A 4 7.67 13.59 -3.20
CA ILE A 4 8.77 12.73 -3.68
C ILE A 4 10.12 13.44 -3.49
N LYS A 5 10.20 14.73 -3.83
CA LYS A 5 11.40 15.55 -3.57
C LYS A 5 11.72 15.63 -2.07
N ARG A 6 10.71 15.71 -1.20
CA ARG A 6 10.89 15.76 0.26
C ARG A 6 11.36 14.42 0.83
N LEU A 7 10.79 13.31 0.37
CA LEU A 7 11.22 11.95 0.71
C LEU A 7 12.69 11.72 0.30
N LEU A 8 13.03 12.02 -0.95
CA LEU A 8 14.39 11.83 -1.46
C LEU A 8 15.42 12.78 -0.84
N ARG A 9 15.00 13.97 -0.37
CA ARG A 9 15.92 14.93 0.26
C ARG A 9 16.13 14.65 1.75
N TYR A 10 15.06 14.41 2.50
CA TYR A 10 15.12 14.38 3.97
C TYR A 10 15.08 12.98 4.57
N TYR A 11 14.62 11.96 3.83
CA TYR A 11 14.46 10.60 4.33
C TYR A 11 15.32 9.58 3.58
N HIS A 12 16.40 10.03 2.94
CA HIS A 12 17.22 9.19 2.08
C HIS A 12 17.89 8.05 2.85
N VAL A 13 18.32 8.29 4.10
CA VAL A 13 18.94 7.26 4.95
C VAL A 13 17.93 6.19 5.33
N GLU A 14 16.74 6.58 5.77
CA GLU A 14 15.66 5.68 6.14
C GLU A 14 15.18 4.87 4.94
N LEU A 15 15.13 5.49 3.75
CA LEU A 15 14.75 4.81 2.53
C LEU A 15 15.77 3.74 2.13
N VAL A 16 17.07 4.06 2.23
CA VAL A 16 18.16 3.10 1.99
C VAL A 16 18.10 1.96 3.02
N LEU A 17 17.94 2.28 4.30
CA LEU A 17 17.85 1.30 5.37
C LEU A 17 16.66 0.37 5.18
N ALA A 18 15.49 0.91 4.83
CA ALA A 18 14.29 0.14 4.54
C ALA A 18 14.49 -0.83 3.37
N ILE A 19 15.13 -0.37 2.28
CA ILE A 19 15.44 -1.22 1.12
C ILE A 19 16.41 -2.34 1.51
N VAL A 20 17.50 -2.02 2.22
CA VAL A 20 18.50 -3.01 2.64
C VAL A 20 17.87 -4.05 3.57
N MET A 21 17.14 -3.63 4.60
CA MET A 21 16.48 -4.54 5.52
C MET A 21 15.42 -5.39 4.84
N MET A 22 14.69 -4.81 3.88
CA MET A 22 13.76 -5.57 3.04
C MET A 22 14.49 -6.64 2.24
N LEU A 23 15.59 -6.32 1.55
CA LEU A 23 16.35 -7.30 0.77
C LEU A 23 16.94 -8.42 1.66
N VAL A 24 17.45 -8.07 2.84
CA VAL A 24 17.91 -9.06 3.83
C VAL A 24 16.74 -9.97 4.24
N ALA A 25 15.61 -9.40 4.66
CA ALA A 25 14.44 -10.20 5.03
C ALA A 25 14.00 -11.13 3.88
N LEU A 26 13.93 -10.62 2.64
CA LEU A 26 13.55 -11.40 1.48
C LEU A 26 14.54 -12.54 1.17
N ALA A 27 15.85 -12.29 1.30
CA ALA A 27 16.88 -13.29 1.03
C ALA A 27 16.90 -14.45 2.03
N TYR A 28 16.47 -14.21 3.28
CA TYR A 28 16.55 -15.20 4.36
C TYR A 28 15.20 -15.86 4.71
N THR A 29 14.07 -15.35 4.22
CA THR A 29 12.74 -15.83 4.65
C THR A 29 12.06 -16.78 3.66
N PHE A 30 12.35 -16.69 2.35
CA PHE A 30 11.60 -17.46 1.34
C PHE A 30 12.48 -17.96 0.19
N GLU A 31 12.15 -19.14 -0.36
CA GLU A 31 12.62 -19.48 -1.71
C GLU A 31 12.02 -18.50 -2.74
N PRO A 32 12.76 -18.15 -3.83
CA PRO A 32 12.32 -17.12 -4.79
C PRO A 32 10.91 -17.34 -5.36
N SER A 33 10.50 -18.59 -5.59
CA SER A 33 9.16 -18.95 -6.08
C SER A 33 8.06 -18.66 -5.07
N GLN A 34 8.32 -18.89 -3.79
CA GLN A 34 7.38 -18.64 -2.69
C GLN A 34 7.20 -17.14 -2.45
N LEU A 35 8.27 -16.37 -2.61
CA LEU A 35 8.27 -14.91 -2.49
C LEU A 35 7.41 -14.24 -3.56
N VAL A 36 7.59 -14.64 -4.82
CA VAL A 36 6.78 -14.12 -5.95
C VAL A 36 5.30 -14.45 -5.74
N SER A 37 4.99 -15.68 -5.32
CA SER A 37 3.63 -16.11 -5.01
C SER A 37 3.00 -15.31 -3.86
N ALA A 38 3.75 -15.08 -2.77
CA ALA A 38 3.28 -14.32 -1.61
C ALA A 38 3.01 -12.85 -1.96
N ILE A 39 3.89 -12.20 -2.70
CA ILE A 39 3.70 -10.82 -3.17
C ILE A 39 2.47 -10.76 -4.09
N ALA A 40 2.37 -11.66 -5.07
CA ALA A 40 1.25 -11.70 -6.00
C ALA A 40 -0.10 -11.83 -5.26
N ARG A 41 -0.18 -12.70 -4.25
CA ARG A 41 -1.39 -12.87 -3.43
C ARG A 41 -1.74 -11.62 -2.64
N LYS A 42 -0.77 -11.01 -1.95
CA LYS A 42 -0.99 -9.77 -1.17
C LYS A 42 -1.43 -8.62 -2.06
N THR A 43 -0.77 -8.43 -3.21
CA THR A 43 -1.12 -7.41 -4.20
C THR A 43 -2.51 -7.67 -4.79
N ALA A 44 -2.80 -8.90 -5.21
CA ALA A 44 -4.11 -9.26 -5.75
C ALA A 44 -5.23 -9.01 -4.74
N LEU A 45 -5.05 -9.42 -3.48
CA LEU A 45 -6.05 -9.22 -2.43
C LEU A 45 -6.29 -7.73 -2.15
N ALA A 46 -5.22 -6.94 -2.03
CA ALA A 46 -5.30 -5.50 -1.80
C ALA A 46 -6.01 -4.77 -2.95
N SER A 47 -5.62 -5.07 -4.19
CA SER A 47 -6.21 -4.45 -5.37
C SER A 47 -7.68 -4.86 -5.56
N ALA A 48 -7.99 -6.15 -5.42
CA ALA A 48 -9.35 -6.65 -5.57
C ALA A 48 -10.29 -6.03 -4.53
N GLY A 49 -9.87 -5.92 -3.26
CA GLY A 49 -10.70 -5.30 -2.22
C GLY A 49 -10.90 -3.80 -2.42
N LEU A 50 -9.88 -3.05 -2.89
CA LEU A 50 -10.05 -1.63 -3.21
C LEU A 50 -10.99 -1.41 -4.40
N VAL A 51 -10.88 -2.24 -5.45
CA VAL A 51 -11.80 -2.19 -6.60
C VAL A 51 -13.22 -2.53 -6.17
N PHE A 52 -13.38 -3.62 -5.41
CA PHE A 52 -14.69 -4.04 -4.91
C PHE A 52 -15.33 -2.96 -4.03
N TYR A 53 -14.56 -2.36 -3.12
CA TYR A 53 -15.01 -1.25 -2.29
C TYR A 53 -15.45 -0.06 -3.15
N TYR A 54 -14.61 0.37 -4.10
CA TYR A 54 -14.91 1.52 -4.94
C TYR A 54 -16.18 1.32 -5.74
N VAL A 55 -16.32 0.16 -6.40
CA VAL A 55 -17.51 -0.19 -7.19
C VAL A 55 -18.75 -0.23 -6.30
N SER A 56 -18.68 -0.93 -5.16
CA SER A 56 -19.80 -1.06 -4.22
C SER A 56 -20.26 0.30 -3.68
N ARG A 57 -19.30 1.17 -3.34
CA ARG A 57 -19.59 2.52 -2.86
C ARG A 57 -20.20 3.37 -3.95
N TYR A 58 -19.63 3.33 -5.16
CA TYR A 58 -20.14 4.07 -6.31
C TYR A 58 -21.58 3.68 -6.65
N LEU A 59 -21.91 2.38 -6.60
CA LEU A 59 -23.28 1.91 -6.84
C LEU A 59 -24.28 2.39 -5.78
N LYS A 60 -23.85 2.55 -4.52
CA LYS A 60 -24.73 2.94 -3.41
C LYS A 60 -24.90 4.45 -3.25
N VAL A 61 -23.83 5.21 -3.45
CA VAL A 61 -23.74 6.64 -3.09
C VAL A 61 -23.33 7.52 -4.27
N GLY A 62 -22.98 6.92 -5.42
CA GLY A 62 -22.57 7.65 -6.61
C GLY A 62 -21.18 8.28 -6.50
N VAL A 63 -20.99 9.33 -7.31
CA VAL A 63 -19.78 10.16 -7.28
C VAL A 63 -19.82 11.03 -6.03
N ILE A 64 -18.71 11.04 -5.28
CA ILE A 64 -18.54 11.91 -4.11
C ILE A 64 -17.42 12.87 -4.44
N ASP A 65 -17.72 14.17 -4.38
CA ASP A 65 -16.70 15.21 -4.40
C ASP A 65 -16.21 15.44 -2.98
N TRP A 66 -15.09 14.81 -2.66
CA TRP A 66 -14.51 14.90 -1.32
C TRP A 66 -13.82 16.25 -1.14
N ASP A 67 -14.09 16.93 -0.03
CA ASP A 67 -13.26 18.05 0.40
C ASP A 67 -11.84 17.59 0.80
N GLU A 68 -10.95 18.54 1.08
CA GLU A 68 -9.56 18.23 1.42
C GLU A 68 -9.41 17.42 2.73
N GLU A 69 -10.30 17.62 3.70
CA GLU A 69 -10.26 16.94 4.99
C GLU A 69 -10.64 15.47 4.85
N TRP A 70 -11.74 15.19 4.15
CA TRP A 70 -12.19 13.83 3.87
C TRP A 70 -11.23 13.08 2.97
N ARG A 71 -10.58 13.73 2.00
CA ARG A 71 -9.51 13.10 1.21
C ARG A 71 -8.38 12.57 2.10
N LYS A 72 -7.97 13.33 3.11
CA LYS A 72 -6.92 12.91 4.06
C LYS A 72 -7.37 11.72 4.90
N LYS A 73 -8.57 11.77 5.48
CA LYS A 73 -9.14 10.66 6.27
C LYS A 73 -9.28 9.38 5.44
N TYR A 74 -9.78 9.52 4.21
CA TYR A 74 -9.93 8.42 3.28
C TYR A 74 -8.59 7.80 2.86
N ALA A 75 -7.56 8.64 2.63
CA ALA A 75 -6.21 8.15 2.36
C ALA A 75 -5.64 7.34 3.55
N ILE A 76 -5.85 7.81 4.78
CA ILE A 76 -5.45 7.06 5.99
C ILE A 76 -6.17 5.71 6.08
N ALA A 77 -7.48 5.68 5.78
CA ALA A 77 -8.24 4.43 5.78
C ALA A 77 -7.72 3.42 4.73
N ILE A 78 -7.36 3.88 3.53
CA ILE A 78 -6.72 3.05 2.51
C ILE A 78 -5.37 2.53 3.00
N LEU A 79 -4.54 3.39 3.61
CA LEU A 79 -3.24 2.97 4.15
C LEU A 79 -3.38 1.88 5.21
N PHE A 80 -4.34 2.04 6.12
CA PHE A 80 -4.66 1.03 7.13
C PHE A 80 -5.12 -0.29 6.51
N TYR A 81 -6.04 -0.22 5.55
CA TYR A 81 -6.51 -1.40 4.82
C TYR A 81 -5.33 -2.13 4.13
N THR A 82 -4.48 -1.41 3.40
CA THR A 82 -3.30 -2.00 2.75
C THR A 82 -2.33 -2.60 3.76
N ALA A 83 -2.06 -1.94 4.88
CA ALA A 83 -1.21 -2.47 5.94
C ALA A 83 -1.74 -3.79 6.51
N ILE A 84 -3.06 -3.87 6.77
CA ILE A 84 -3.71 -5.10 7.25
C ILE A 84 -3.57 -6.22 6.22
N VAL A 85 -3.85 -5.95 4.94
CA VAL A 85 -3.70 -6.97 3.87
C VAL A 85 -2.27 -7.47 3.78
N PHE A 86 -1.28 -6.59 3.88
CA PHE A 86 0.12 -7.00 3.80
C PHE A 86 0.61 -7.70 5.07
N ALA A 87 0.05 -7.38 6.24
CA ALA A 87 0.37 -8.06 7.50
C ALA A 87 -0.23 -9.47 7.57
N PHE A 88 -1.45 -9.67 7.08
CA PHE A 88 -2.22 -10.91 7.32
C PHE A 88 -2.56 -11.73 6.07
N GLY A 89 -2.44 -11.18 4.86
CA GLY A 89 -2.89 -11.77 3.59
C GLY A 89 -1.86 -12.61 2.84
#